data_AF-A0A1H8W1Y9-F1
#
_entry.id   AF-A0A1H8W1Y9-F1
#
_cell.length_a   1.000
_cell.length_b   1.000
_cell.length_c   1.000
_cell.angle_alpha   90.00
_cell.angle_beta   90.00
_cell.angle_gamma   90.00
#
_symmetry.space_group_name_H-M   'P 1'
#
loop_
_entity.id
_entity.type
_entity.pdbx_description
1 polymer ?
#
loop_
_entity_poly.entity_id
_entity_poly.type
_entity_poly.pdbx_seq_one_letter_code
_entity_poly.pdbx_strand_id
1 'polypeptide(L)'
;MNQGWIGQIILRMLRGLPLLLMFGFAAAALPAAVADEFRTPTVTTLRVDWRAALNQFRSELNAYPVVAAEFSFSGRRGLSPSDPRQIPALIRLNAIAARFFPGIGQSAVPVLLPFDAAALLDADPNATPARDQLARVQSGFRPVEMFDAGPAGYDALFALEPGAGDDLPPRVFAKPVEVQITGSNLIYDIADPLGGKGEPVKALAAQYPDLRRFIREGHVRYAFTRFGVAYVVSIQCLDSIAKAQRLACRESYPVAERFLKALRIAGGRPYRPRSDIDAAVAERPNALAPDFTYRPSGDIIANSGFRKQQGRPDLTVYAQIRFPIEKQPAYARSQSYVPHRPANGGSAFAYPWRDNFCESRSFGVGQCATGLGHQGQDISPGACLPGQSDCDVRRQSVVAVRDGVLIRSPKQQAVTLQVNTGREHIRFRYMHMNPWELDADGVLSGRRVAEGERFGVVGNYLDFPNGTTRHLHFDVQVFTPDGWLWVNPYTTLIAAYERLLGGRGREILPDGQPVAIEVHANPEGAARAAEEREGGEQFEAP
;
A
#
# COMPACT_ATOMS: atom_id res chain seq x y z
N MET A 1 -61.14 13.45 36.48
CA MET A 1 -62.61 13.70 36.49
C MET A 1 -62.88 14.99 35.76
N ASN A 2 -63.71 14.90 34.72
CA ASN A 2 -64.56 15.89 34.03
C ASN A 2 -64.10 17.35 33.93
N GLN A 3 -63.79 17.81 32.72
CA GLN A 3 -64.73 18.40 31.74
C GLN A 3 -65.25 19.78 32.16
N GLY A 4 -64.85 20.81 31.39
CA GLY A 4 -65.35 22.17 31.46
C GLY A 4 -65.47 22.74 30.05
N TRP A 5 -66.71 23.00 29.65
CA TRP A 5 -67.23 23.17 28.30
C TRP A 5 -67.36 24.67 27.92
N ILE A 6 -67.01 24.98 26.68
CA ILE A 6 -67.58 25.98 25.73
C ILE A 6 -67.81 27.45 26.16
N GLY A 7 -67.25 28.34 25.33
CA GLY A 7 -67.79 29.67 25.01
C GLY A 7 -67.31 30.15 23.64
N GLN A 8 -68.17 30.05 22.62
CA GLN A 8 -67.98 30.60 21.27
C GLN A 8 -68.18 32.11 21.25
N ILE A 9 -67.49 32.85 20.36
CA ILE A 9 -68.02 34.07 19.73
C ILE A 9 -67.23 34.45 18.45
N ILE A 10 -67.98 34.43 17.34
CA ILE A 10 -67.97 35.32 16.15
C ILE A 10 -66.86 35.19 15.08
N LEU A 11 -67.24 34.40 14.08
CA LEU A 11 -67.15 34.55 12.61
C LEU A 11 -66.67 35.91 12.04
N ARG A 12 -65.57 35.86 11.27
CA ARG A 12 -65.40 36.66 10.04
C ARG A 12 -64.71 35.82 8.97
N MET A 13 -65.49 35.39 7.98
CA MET A 13 -64.99 34.85 6.72
C MET A 13 -64.43 35.99 5.86
N LEU A 14 -63.21 35.84 5.36
CA LEU A 14 -62.76 36.44 4.11
C LEU A 14 -61.73 35.51 3.48
N ARG A 15 -62.00 35.21 2.20
CA ARG A 15 -61.36 34.20 1.35
C ARG A 15 -59.93 34.57 1.00
N GLY A 16 -59.01 33.61 1.02
CA GLY A 16 -57.67 33.72 0.45
C GLY A 16 -56.93 32.38 0.44
N LEU A 17 -56.76 31.82 -0.77
CA LEU A 17 -55.87 30.74 -1.28
C LEU A 17 -55.37 29.60 -0.34
N PRO A 18 -55.46 28.32 -0.76
CA PRO A 18 -54.79 27.22 -0.07
C PRO A 18 -53.29 27.23 -0.37
N LEU A 19 -52.47 27.43 0.66
CA LEU A 19 -51.03 27.20 0.62
C LEU A 19 -50.80 25.68 0.64
N LEU A 20 -50.59 25.07 -0.54
CA LEU A 20 -50.08 23.71 -0.66
C LEU A 20 -48.65 23.69 -0.10
N LEU A 21 -48.49 23.07 1.07
CA LEU A 21 -47.19 22.66 1.60
C LEU A 21 -46.62 21.54 0.71
N MET A 22 -45.89 21.94 -0.33
CA MET A 22 -44.97 21.07 -1.05
C MET A 22 -43.81 20.75 -0.10
N PHE A 23 -43.86 19.57 0.53
CA PHE A 23 -42.67 18.93 1.08
C PHE A 23 -41.75 18.56 -0.09
N GLY A 24 -40.90 19.52 -0.50
CA GLY A 24 -39.80 19.25 -1.40
C GLY A 24 -38.77 18.37 -0.68
N PHE A 25 -38.85 17.06 -0.87
CA PHE A 25 -37.69 16.20 -0.70
C PHE A 25 -36.65 16.62 -1.73
N ALA A 26 -35.75 17.53 -1.33
CA ALA A 26 -34.49 17.71 -2.02
C ALA A 26 -33.64 16.46 -1.75
N ALA A 27 -33.92 15.38 -2.48
CA ALA A 27 -32.92 14.36 -2.72
C ALA A 27 -31.80 15.08 -3.46
N ALA A 28 -30.72 15.42 -2.75
CA ALA A 28 -29.47 15.78 -3.39
C ALA A 28 -29.10 14.59 -4.28
N ALA A 29 -29.35 14.74 -5.58
CA ALA A 29 -28.88 13.81 -6.58
C ALA A 29 -27.35 13.89 -6.53
N LEU A 30 -26.74 12.94 -5.81
CA LEU A 30 -25.34 12.60 -6.04
C LEU A 30 -25.24 12.31 -7.54
N PRO A 31 -24.30 12.93 -8.28
CA PRO A 31 -24.13 12.59 -9.67
C PRO A 31 -23.87 11.08 -9.74
N ALA A 32 -24.71 10.37 -10.48
CA ALA A 32 -24.50 8.96 -10.76
C ALA A 32 -23.09 8.83 -11.36
N ALA A 33 -22.21 8.08 -10.71
CA ALA A 33 -20.91 7.77 -11.25
C ALA A 33 -21.11 7.16 -12.64
N VAL A 34 -20.57 7.81 -13.67
CA VAL A 34 -20.59 7.28 -15.03
C VAL A 34 -19.84 5.95 -14.98
N ALA A 35 -20.45 4.88 -15.47
CA ALA A 35 -19.98 3.50 -15.32
C ALA A 35 -18.63 3.17 -16.01
N ASP A 36 -17.86 4.18 -16.42
CA ASP A 36 -16.61 4.04 -17.18
C ASP A 36 -15.48 4.98 -16.65
N GLU A 37 -15.68 5.59 -15.48
CA GLU A 37 -14.72 6.53 -14.91
C GLU A 37 -13.86 5.89 -13.81
N PHE A 38 -12.60 5.63 -14.13
CA PHE A 38 -11.60 5.19 -13.16
C PHE A 38 -11.22 6.33 -12.22
N ARG A 39 -11.03 6.04 -10.93
CA ARG A 39 -10.71 7.05 -9.93
C ARG A 39 -9.48 6.68 -9.10
N THR A 40 -8.71 7.66 -8.68
CA THR A 40 -7.66 7.47 -7.68
C THR A 40 -8.27 7.33 -6.28
N PRO A 41 -7.60 6.66 -5.33
CA PRO A 41 -8.11 6.56 -3.97
C PRO A 41 -8.03 7.91 -3.25
N THR A 42 -8.89 8.09 -2.25
CA THR A 42 -8.68 9.11 -1.23
C THR A 42 -7.55 8.66 -0.30
N VAL A 43 -6.65 9.59 0.05
CA VAL A 43 -5.55 9.34 0.98
C VAL A 43 -5.59 10.39 2.09
N THR A 44 -5.80 9.95 3.32
CA THR A 44 -5.76 10.78 4.51
C THR A 44 -4.31 11.01 4.96
N THR A 45 -3.98 12.26 5.26
CA THR A 45 -2.71 12.70 5.83
C THR A 45 -2.81 12.93 7.34
N LEU A 46 -2.16 12.05 8.11
CA LEU A 46 -2.14 12.12 9.56
C LEU A 46 -1.24 13.26 10.07
N ARG A 47 -1.72 13.96 11.11
CA ARG A 47 -0.97 15.03 11.77
C ARG A 47 -0.04 14.46 12.83
N VAL A 48 1.24 14.74 12.68
CA VAL A 48 2.31 14.22 13.54
C VAL A 48 2.55 15.13 14.76
N ASP A 49 2.46 14.59 15.97
CA ASP A 49 2.79 15.28 17.22
C ASP A 49 4.27 15.11 17.59
N TRP A 50 5.12 15.92 16.94
CA TRP A 50 6.56 15.97 17.21
C TRP A 50 6.92 16.42 18.63
N ARG A 51 6.03 17.19 19.29
CA ARG A 51 6.26 17.63 20.67
C ARG A 51 6.14 16.43 21.63
N ALA A 52 5.12 15.59 21.44
CA ALA A 52 4.98 14.36 22.20
C ALA A 52 6.15 13.38 21.95
N ALA A 53 6.60 13.24 20.70
CA ALA A 53 7.76 12.42 20.36
C ALA A 53 9.04 12.91 21.06
N LEU A 54 9.29 14.22 21.06
CA LEU A 54 10.41 14.83 21.77
C LEU A 54 10.36 14.65 23.28
N ASN A 55 9.17 14.77 23.88
CA ASN A 55 9.01 14.54 25.31
C ASN A 55 9.30 13.08 25.68
N GLN A 56 8.86 12.12 24.85
CA GLN A 56 9.22 10.73 25.05
C GLN A 56 10.74 10.52 24.91
N PHE A 57 11.37 11.06 23.87
CA PHE A 57 12.81 10.93 23.67
C PHE A 57 13.60 11.51 24.87
N ARG A 58 13.20 12.68 25.39
CA ARG A 58 13.79 13.24 26.60
C ARG A 58 13.67 12.28 27.80
N SER A 59 12.48 11.69 28.00
CA SER A 59 12.26 10.71 29.07
C SER A 59 13.09 9.44 28.91
N GLU A 60 13.32 8.99 27.68
CA GLU A 60 14.19 7.83 27.39
C GLU A 60 15.65 8.09 27.78
N LEU A 61 16.13 9.34 27.68
CA LEU A 61 17.48 9.74 28.09
C LEU A 61 17.65 9.91 29.61
N ASN A 62 16.57 10.00 30.40
CA ASN A 62 16.67 10.28 31.85
C ASN A 62 17.46 9.21 32.62
N ALA A 63 17.50 7.97 32.12
CA ALA A 63 18.30 6.90 32.70
C ALA A 63 19.81 7.07 32.48
N TYR A 64 20.23 7.97 31.58
CA TYR A 64 21.61 8.15 31.12
C TYR A 64 22.00 9.64 31.19
N PRO A 65 22.21 10.22 32.39
CA PRO A 65 22.37 11.67 32.56
C PRO A 65 23.59 12.26 31.81
N VAL A 66 24.68 11.48 31.67
CA VAL A 66 25.87 11.89 30.90
C VAL A 66 25.53 12.01 29.42
N VAL A 67 24.86 11.02 28.85
CA VAL A 67 24.40 11.04 27.46
C VAL A 67 23.36 12.16 27.25
N ALA A 68 22.46 12.36 28.21
CA ALA A 68 21.43 13.39 28.16
C ALA A 68 21.99 14.81 28.07
N ALA A 69 23.11 15.09 28.74
CA ALA A 69 23.79 16.39 28.71
C ALA A 69 24.26 16.78 27.30
N GLU A 70 24.49 15.80 26.42
CA GLU A 70 24.92 16.00 25.05
C GLU A 70 23.76 16.32 24.07
N PHE A 71 22.51 16.27 24.53
CA PHE A 71 21.33 16.59 23.71
C PHE A 71 20.69 17.93 24.10
N SER A 72 20.58 18.83 23.11
CA SER A 72 19.84 20.08 23.28
C SER A 72 18.39 19.94 22.81
N PHE A 73 17.44 20.21 23.70
CA PHE A 73 16.01 20.18 23.39
C PHE A 73 15.39 21.57 23.21
N SER A 74 16.18 22.63 23.35
CA SER A 74 15.73 24.01 23.17
C SER A 74 15.91 24.42 21.72
N GLY A 75 14.80 24.66 21.01
CA GLY A 75 14.80 25.17 19.64
C GLY A 75 15.16 26.65 19.55
N ARG A 76 15.57 27.10 18.35
CA ARG A 76 15.76 28.53 18.07
C ARG A 76 14.42 29.23 17.88
N ARG A 77 14.18 30.33 18.60
CA ARG A 77 12.94 31.13 18.45
C ARG A 77 12.86 31.73 17.04
N GLY A 78 11.64 31.87 16.51
CA GLY A 78 11.37 32.56 15.24
C GLY A 78 11.47 31.70 13.97
N LEU A 79 11.79 30.40 14.07
CA LEU A 79 11.79 29.49 12.91
C LEU A 79 10.44 28.75 12.78
N SER A 80 10.09 28.30 11.57
CA SER A 80 8.91 27.44 11.34
C SER A 80 8.98 26.18 12.22
N PRO A 81 7.86 25.66 12.76
CA PRO A 81 7.84 24.39 13.49
C PRO A 81 8.36 23.18 12.69
N SER A 82 8.34 23.29 11.35
CA SER A 82 8.88 22.27 10.44
C SER A 82 10.38 22.42 10.15
N ASP A 83 11.03 23.48 10.63
CA ASP A 83 12.46 23.71 10.44
C ASP A 83 13.26 22.74 11.34
N PRO A 84 14.16 21.92 10.80
CA PRO A 84 14.96 20.98 11.59
C PRO A 84 15.72 21.64 12.74
N ARG A 85 16.11 22.93 12.61
CA ARG A 85 16.83 23.69 13.63
C ARG A 85 15.97 24.04 14.85
N GLN A 86 14.66 23.83 14.78
CA GLN A 86 13.79 23.87 15.96
C GLN A 86 14.02 22.67 16.89
N ILE A 87 14.61 21.58 16.38
CA ILE A 87 14.74 20.33 17.12
C ILE A 87 16.17 19.76 17.03
N PRO A 88 17.17 20.42 17.65
CA PRO A 88 18.57 19.98 17.59
C PRO A 88 18.79 18.57 18.15
N ALA A 89 18.03 18.15 19.16
CA ALA A 89 18.07 16.79 19.71
C ALA A 89 17.84 15.71 18.63
N LEU A 90 16.84 15.90 17.75
CA LEU A 90 16.55 14.95 16.68
C LEU A 90 17.60 14.98 15.57
N ILE A 91 18.20 16.14 15.28
CA ILE A 91 19.32 16.22 14.33
C ILE A 91 20.48 15.35 14.82
N ARG A 92 20.85 15.48 16.11
CA ARG A 92 21.91 14.66 16.70
C ARG A 92 21.55 13.18 16.70
N LEU A 93 20.33 12.83 17.13
CA LEU A 93 19.85 11.45 17.11
C LEU A 93 19.90 10.85 15.70
N ASN A 94 19.43 11.58 14.69
CA ASN A 94 19.50 11.16 13.30
C ASN A 94 20.95 10.94 12.83
N ALA A 95 21.90 11.79 13.24
CA ALA A 95 23.31 11.63 12.89
C ALA A 95 23.93 10.34 13.50
N ILE A 96 23.51 9.97 14.70
CA ILE A 96 23.92 8.71 15.35
C ILE A 96 23.26 7.52 14.65
N ALA A 97 21.94 7.55 14.50
CA ALA A 97 21.15 6.44 13.97
C ALA A 97 21.40 6.20 12.47
N ALA A 98 21.73 7.23 11.68
CA ALA A 98 22.00 7.09 10.25
C ALA A 98 23.16 6.14 9.90
N ARG A 99 24.03 5.83 10.87
CA ARG A 99 25.10 4.83 10.73
C ARG A 99 24.55 3.40 10.55
N PHE A 100 23.35 3.15 11.07
CA PHE A 100 22.69 1.84 11.04
C PHE A 100 21.42 1.85 10.19
N PHE A 101 20.77 3.01 10.11
CA PHE A 101 19.52 3.23 9.38
C PHE A 101 19.73 4.39 8.37
N PRO A 102 20.38 4.12 7.22
CA PRO A 102 20.68 5.16 6.24
C PRO A 102 19.41 5.93 5.85
N GLY A 103 19.50 7.26 5.89
CA GLY A 103 18.37 8.12 5.54
C GLY A 103 17.27 8.23 6.61
N ILE A 104 17.47 7.77 7.86
CA ILE A 104 16.46 7.86 8.94
C ILE A 104 15.85 9.26 9.12
N GLY A 105 16.65 10.32 8.93
CA GLY A 105 16.17 11.70 8.96
C GLY A 105 15.26 12.11 7.79
N GLN A 106 15.04 11.25 6.80
CA GLN A 106 14.09 11.49 5.71
C GLN A 106 12.65 11.16 6.11
N SER A 107 12.45 10.37 7.17
CA SER A 107 11.11 10.00 7.64
C SER A 107 10.34 11.22 8.12
N ALA A 108 9.11 11.37 7.61
CA ALA A 108 8.19 12.42 8.04
C ALA A 108 7.44 12.10 9.35
N VAL A 109 7.66 10.92 9.92
CA VAL A 109 7.10 10.46 11.19
C VAL A 109 8.20 10.12 12.19
N PRO A 110 7.94 10.14 13.50
CA PRO A 110 8.88 9.63 14.50
C PRO A 110 9.20 8.18 14.20
N VAL A 111 10.48 7.87 14.01
CA VAL A 111 10.91 6.51 13.72
C VAL A 111 10.98 5.73 15.03
N LEU A 112 10.27 4.61 15.10
CA LEU A 112 10.23 3.72 16.26
C LEU A 112 10.92 2.41 15.91
N LEU A 113 12.04 2.12 16.56
CA LEU A 113 12.82 0.90 16.30
C LEU A 113 13.23 0.28 17.62
N PRO A 114 13.50 -1.04 17.65
CA PRO A 114 14.20 -1.68 18.77
C PRO A 114 15.66 -1.22 18.75
N PHE A 115 15.92 0.03 19.12
CA PHE A 115 17.24 0.65 19.08
C PHE A 115 17.41 1.61 20.25
N ASP A 116 18.16 1.18 21.26
CA ASP A 116 18.49 2.00 22.43
C ASP A 116 19.73 2.85 22.15
N ALA A 117 19.51 4.03 21.55
CA ALA A 117 20.56 4.97 21.25
C ALA A 117 21.30 5.47 22.51
N ALA A 118 20.63 5.52 23.66
CA ALA A 118 21.22 6.00 24.90
C ALA A 118 22.19 4.96 25.47
N ALA A 119 21.77 3.70 25.54
CA ALA A 119 22.62 2.58 25.94
C ALA A 119 23.84 2.41 25.02
N LEU A 120 23.68 2.72 23.72
CA LEU A 120 24.78 2.67 22.76
C LEU A 120 25.88 3.69 23.06
N LEU A 121 25.50 4.88 23.56
CA LEU A 121 26.41 6.01 23.79
C LEU A 121 26.95 6.05 25.22
N ASP A 122 26.40 5.26 26.14
CA ASP A 122 26.72 5.29 27.58
C ASP A 122 28.21 5.03 27.85
N ALA A 123 28.84 4.13 27.08
CA ALA A 123 30.26 3.82 27.23
C ALA A 123 31.19 4.83 26.53
N ASP A 124 30.78 5.34 25.36
CA ASP A 124 31.51 6.38 24.61
C ASP A 124 30.52 7.11 23.66
N PRO A 125 30.25 8.41 23.90
CA PRO A 125 29.36 9.21 23.04
C PRO A 125 29.85 9.37 21.59
N ASN A 126 31.12 9.06 21.32
CA ASN A 126 31.74 9.09 20.00
C ASN A 126 31.99 7.69 19.43
N ALA A 127 31.55 6.63 20.11
CA ALA A 127 31.81 5.25 19.71
C ALA A 127 31.45 5.03 18.24
N THR A 128 32.19 4.12 17.60
CA THR A 128 31.84 3.57 16.28
C THR A 128 31.54 2.08 16.46
N PRO A 129 30.35 1.73 17.00
CA PRO A 129 30.03 0.36 17.39
C PRO A 129 30.05 -0.55 16.17
N ALA A 130 30.74 -1.68 16.28
CA ALA A 130 30.71 -2.71 15.25
C ALA A 130 29.31 -3.37 15.18
N ARG A 131 28.93 -3.88 13.99
CA ARG A 131 27.56 -4.41 13.73
C ARG A 131 27.15 -5.55 14.68
N ASP A 132 28.11 -6.34 15.15
CA ASP A 132 27.93 -7.43 16.12
C ASP A 132 27.57 -6.92 17.53
N GLN A 133 27.95 -5.68 17.86
CA GLN A 133 27.61 -5.04 19.14
C GLN A 133 26.16 -4.52 19.17
N LEU A 134 25.52 -4.38 18.01
CA LEU A 134 24.15 -3.87 17.88
C LEU A 134 23.10 -4.81 18.48
N ALA A 135 23.33 -6.12 18.49
CA ALA A 135 22.35 -7.07 18.98
C ALA A 135 21.94 -6.77 20.44
N ARG A 136 22.87 -6.28 21.28
CA ARG A 136 22.57 -5.89 22.66
C ARG A 136 21.63 -4.68 22.74
N VAL A 137 21.94 -3.62 21.98
CA VAL A 137 21.14 -2.38 21.95
C VAL A 137 19.89 -2.49 21.08
N GLN A 138 19.73 -3.59 20.36
CA GLN A 138 18.52 -3.96 19.63
C GLN A 138 17.74 -5.12 20.27
N SER A 139 17.89 -5.32 21.57
CA SER A 139 17.11 -6.33 22.33
C SER A 139 17.17 -7.76 21.76
N GLY A 140 18.31 -8.15 21.19
CA GLY A 140 18.57 -9.46 20.61
C GLY A 140 18.21 -9.61 19.12
N PHE A 141 17.60 -8.60 18.50
CA PHE A 141 17.34 -8.61 17.06
C PHE A 141 18.64 -8.36 16.28
N ARG A 142 18.75 -9.02 15.12
CA ARG A 142 19.86 -8.81 14.18
C ARG A 142 19.89 -7.37 13.69
N PRO A 143 21.06 -6.88 13.22
CA PRO A 143 21.12 -5.65 12.44
C PRO A 143 20.03 -5.64 11.38
N VAL A 144 19.39 -4.49 11.19
CA VAL A 144 18.26 -4.32 10.28
C VAL A 144 18.59 -4.87 8.89
N GLU A 145 17.69 -5.68 8.34
CA GLU A 145 17.85 -6.28 7.02
C GLU A 145 17.44 -5.31 5.90
N MET A 146 16.45 -4.46 6.19
CA MET A 146 15.99 -3.40 5.30
C MET A 146 15.52 -2.21 6.13
N PHE A 147 15.93 -1.00 5.78
CA PHE A 147 15.35 0.24 6.29
C PHE A 147 15.16 1.22 5.13
N ASP A 148 13.94 1.70 4.94
CA ASP A 148 13.62 2.76 3.99
C ASP A 148 12.79 3.84 4.69
N ALA A 149 13.22 5.09 4.56
CA ALA A 149 12.54 6.23 5.15
C ALA A 149 12.36 7.31 4.10
N GLY A 150 11.21 7.97 4.16
CA GLY A 150 10.80 8.93 3.16
C GLY A 150 9.65 9.81 3.62
N PRO A 151 9.11 10.63 2.71
CA PRO A 151 8.18 11.66 3.10
C PRO A 151 6.78 11.15 3.50
N ALA A 152 6.45 9.88 3.30
CA ALA A 152 5.24 9.26 3.86
C ALA A 152 5.49 8.61 5.22
N GLY A 153 6.74 8.26 5.54
CA GLY A 153 7.05 7.54 6.77
C GLY A 153 8.28 6.66 6.61
N TYR A 154 8.23 5.44 7.15
CA TYR A 154 9.32 4.47 7.03
C TYR A 154 8.82 3.03 7.14
N ASP A 155 9.69 2.13 6.69
CA ASP A 155 9.57 0.70 6.87
C ASP A 155 10.92 0.13 7.31
N ALA A 156 10.85 -0.88 8.17
CA ALA A 156 12.02 -1.62 8.61
C ALA A 156 11.72 -3.11 8.70
N LEU A 157 12.71 -3.93 8.34
CA LEU A 157 12.70 -5.39 8.49
C LEU A 157 13.82 -5.82 9.44
N PHE A 158 13.44 -6.51 10.51
CA PHE A 158 14.36 -7.12 11.47
C PHE A 158 14.18 -8.64 11.47
N ALA A 159 15.18 -9.35 11.99
CA ALA A 159 15.09 -10.79 12.19
C ALA A 159 15.56 -11.17 13.61
N LEU A 160 14.86 -12.14 14.22
CA LEU A 160 15.27 -12.77 15.48
C LEU A 160 15.68 -14.21 15.23
N GLU A 161 16.92 -14.57 15.59
CA GLU A 161 17.45 -15.92 15.38
C GLU A 161 16.71 -17.00 16.19
N PRO A 162 16.69 -18.26 15.72
CA PRO A 162 16.28 -19.40 16.54
C PRO A 162 17.13 -19.46 17.82
N GLY A 163 16.49 -19.66 18.97
CA GLY A 163 17.17 -19.69 20.27
C GLY A 163 17.58 -18.34 20.84
N ALA A 164 17.46 -17.24 20.08
CA ALA A 164 17.65 -15.90 20.65
C ALA A 164 16.48 -15.51 21.57
N GLY A 165 16.82 -14.83 22.67
CA GLY A 165 15.90 -14.39 23.73
C GLY A 165 15.65 -15.48 24.76
N ASP A 166 16.56 -15.64 25.73
CA ASP A 166 16.49 -16.68 26.77
C ASP A 166 15.21 -16.60 27.63
N ASP A 167 14.59 -15.43 27.67
CA ASP A 167 13.29 -15.14 28.31
C ASP A 167 12.07 -15.47 27.43
N LEU A 168 12.26 -15.84 26.16
CA LEU A 168 11.18 -16.22 25.26
C LEU A 168 10.86 -17.72 25.37
N PRO A 169 9.58 -18.11 25.21
CA PRO A 169 9.23 -19.51 25.09
C PRO A 169 9.99 -20.18 23.93
N PRO A 170 10.37 -21.47 24.07
CA PRO A 170 11.01 -22.22 23.00
C PRO A 170 10.09 -22.28 21.78
N ARG A 171 10.69 -22.29 20.59
CA ARG A 171 10.00 -22.33 19.30
C ARG A 171 10.36 -23.61 18.56
N VAL A 172 9.37 -24.20 17.88
CA VAL A 172 9.57 -25.29 16.94
C VAL A 172 10.11 -24.74 15.61
N PHE A 173 9.67 -23.55 15.22
CA PHE A 173 10.14 -22.89 14.00
C PHE A 173 11.67 -22.70 14.02
N ALA A 174 12.34 -23.18 12.98
CA ALA A 174 13.80 -23.36 12.95
C ALA A 174 14.54 -22.29 12.13
N LYS A 175 13.83 -21.27 11.61
CA LYS A 175 14.42 -20.16 10.86
C LYS A 175 14.27 -18.85 11.65
N PRO A 176 15.03 -17.80 11.30
CA PRO A 176 14.84 -16.49 11.90
C PRO A 176 13.41 -15.99 11.70
N VAL A 177 12.84 -15.38 12.75
CA VAL A 177 11.52 -14.75 12.68
C VAL A 177 11.69 -13.32 12.17
N GLU A 178 11.23 -13.08 10.96
CA GLU A 178 11.21 -11.76 10.31
C GLU A 178 10.08 -10.90 10.91
N VAL A 179 10.43 -9.70 11.38
CA VAL A 179 9.51 -8.72 11.97
C VAL A 179 9.58 -7.44 11.14
N GLN A 180 8.47 -7.06 10.53
CA GLN A 180 8.33 -5.80 9.81
C GLN A 180 7.67 -4.76 10.71
N ILE A 181 8.14 -3.52 10.65
CA ILE A 181 7.44 -2.36 11.20
C ILE A 181 7.29 -1.30 10.12
N THR A 182 6.09 -0.75 10.02
CA THR A 182 5.78 0.40 9.17
C THR A 182 5.19 1.50 10.03
N GLY A 183 5.69 2.72 9.87
CA GLY A 183 5.04 3.93 10.38
C GLY A 183 4.72 4.85 9.20
N SER A 184 3.47 5.27 9.06
CA SER A 184 3.04 6.09 7.93
C SER A 184 2.13 7.23 8.37
N ASN A 185 2.39 8.43 7.86
CA ASN A 185 1.43 9.54 7.93
C ASN A 185 0.45 9.55 6.75
N LEU A 186 0.59 8.64 5.78
CA LEU A 186 -0.38 8.44 4.70
C LEU A 186 -1.19 7.18 4.95
N ILE A 187 -2.50 7.31 4.87
CA ILE A 187 -3.46 6.22 5.04
C ILE A 187 -4.40 6.22 3.85
N TYR A 188 -4.53 5.07 3.20
CA TYR A 188 -5.46 4.89 2.09
C TYR A 188 -6.85 4.58 2.63
N ASP A 189 -7.84 5.37 2.21
CA ASP A 189 -9.22 5.22 2.63
C ASP A 189 -9.92 4.21 1.72
N ILE A 190 -9.80 2.93 2.09
CA ILE A 190 -10.42 1.83 1.37
C ILE A 190 -11.59 1.23 2.14
N ALA A 191 -12.58 0.70 1.41
CA ALA A 191 -13.67 -0.06 2.02
C ALA A 191 -13.14 -1.37 2.59
N ASP A 192 -13.04 -1.43 3.92
CA ASP A 192 -12.53 -2.57 4.67
C ASP A 192 -13.52 -3.01 5.77
N PRO A 193 -14.28 -4.09 5.56
CA PRO A 193 -15.24 -4.61 6.55
C PRO A 193 -14.62 -5.11 7.85
N LEU A 194 -13.30 -5.36 7.87
CA LEU A 194 -12.55 -5.82 9.03
C LEU A 194 -11.74 -4.69 9.70
N GLY A 195 -11.81 -3.47 9.14
CA GLY A 195 -11.08 -2.31 9.64
C GLY A 195 -11.34 -2.03 11.11
N GLY A 196 -10.29 -1.76 11.88
CA GLY A 196 -10.36 -1.41 13.30
C GLY A 196 -10.66 -2.59 14.23
N LYS A 197 -10.88 -3.81 13.73
CA LYS A 197 -11.12 -5.00 14.55
C LYS A 197 -9.81 -5.58 15.07
N GLY A 198 -9.86 -6.30 16.19
CA GLY A 198 -8.71 -6.99 16.78
C GLY A 198 -8.81 -7.07 18.30
N GLU A 199 -7.96 -7.92 18.88
CA GLU A 199 -7.91 -8.15 20.31
C GLU A 199 -6.99 -7.11 20.99
N PRO A 200 -7.44 -6.40 22.04
CA PRO A 200 -6.57 -5.53 22.82
C PRO A 200 -5.42 -6.30 23.48
N VAL A 201 -4.20 -5.77 23.42
CA VAL A 201 -3.03 -6.38 24.03
C VAL A 201 -2.81 -5.81 25.43
N LYS A 202 -3.53 -6.35 26.42
CA LYS A 202 -3.57 -5.83 27.80
C LYS A 202 -2.18 -5.64 28.44
N ALA A 203 -1.24 -6.54 28.16
CA ALA A 203 0.12 -6.49 28.71
C ALA A 203 0.90 -5.22 28.30
N LEU A 204 0.48 -4.55 27.22
CA LEU A 204 1.13 -3.36 26.66
C LEU A 204 0.23 -2.12 26.67
N ALA A 205 -0.99 -2.21 27.23
CA ALA A 205 -1.97 -1.12 27.19
C ALA A 205 -1.49 0.18 27.88
N ALA A 206 -0.61 0.08 28.87
CA ALA A 206 -0.02 1.26 29.51
C ALA A 206 0.90 2.04 28.55
N GLN A 207 1.59 1.35 27.65
CA GLN A 207 2.47 1.95 26.65
C GLN A 207 1.72 2.29 25.38
N TYR A 208 0.79 1.43 24.94
CA TYR A 208 0.02 1.55 23.70
C TYR A 208 -1.47 1.27 23.97
N PRO A 209 -2.25 2.29 24.38
CA PRO A 209 -3.63 2.11 24.84
C PRO A 209 -4.57 1.53 23.78
N ASP A 210 -4.33 1.82 22.50
CA ASP A 210 -5.14 1.40 21.36
C ASP A 210 -4.53 0.20 20.59
N LEU A 211 -3.51 -0.45 21.16
CA LEU A 211 -2.84 -1.57 20.53
C LEU A 211 -3.77 -2.78 20.35
N ARG A 212 -3.94 -3.18 19.10
CA ARG A 212 -4.75 -4.34 18.70
C ARG A 212 -3.89 -5.39 18.01
N ARG A 213 -4.10 -6.64 18.39
CA ARG A 213 -3.55 -7.84 17.73
C ARG A 213 -4.63 -8.52 16.90
N PHE A 214 -4.29 -8.91 15.67
CA PHE A 214 -5.17 -9.71 14.83
C PHE A 214 -4.36 -10.50 13.79
N ILE A 215 -4.94 -11.56 13.25
CA ILE A 215 -4.36 -12.32 12.13
C ILE A 215 -5.12 -11.95 10.87
N ARG A 216 -4.39 -11.53 9.84
CA ARG A 216 -4.96 -11.13 8.55
C ARG A 216 -3.96 -11.32 7.43
N GLU A 217 -4.43 -11.91 6.32
CA GLU A 217 -3.67 -12.03 5.06
C GLU A 217 -2.29 -12.68 5.25
N GLY A 218 -2.23 -13.76 6.04
CA GLY A 218 -1.01 -14.51 6.31
C GLY A 218 -0.02 -13.83 7.26
N HIS A 219 -0.49 -12.86 8.05
CA HIS A 219 0.33 -12.14 9.02
C HIS A 219 -0.41 -12.04 10.35
N VAL A 220 0.32 -12.15 11.46
CA VAL A 220 -0.12 -11.52 12.70
C VAL A 220 0.29 -10.05 12.63
N ARG A 221 -0.59 -9.16 13.05
CA ARG A 221 -0.37 -7.72 13.06
C ARG A 221 -0.70 -7.13 14.41
N TYR A 222 0.08 -6.15 14.77
CA TYR A 222 -0.04 -5.33 15.96
C TYR A 222 -0.12 -3.88 15.51
N ALA A 223 -1.35 -3.36 15.47
CA ALA A 223 -1.64 -2.00 15.00
C ALA A 223 -1.90 -1.07 16.19
N PHE A 224 -1.29 0.12 16.17
CA PHE A 224 -1.42 1.11 17.23
C PHE A 224 -1.16 2.53 16.72
N THR A 225 -1.64 3.51 17.45
CA THR A 225 -1.38 4.93 17.18
C THR A 225 -0.33 5.46 18.14
N ARG A 226 0.64 6.21 17.63
CA ARG A 226 1.60 6.95 18.45
C ARG A 226 1.90 8.30 17.83
N PHE A 227 1.95 9.36 18.63
CA PHE A 227 2.24 10.71 18.13
C PHE A 227 1.33 11.16 16.97
N GLY A 228 0.07 10.73 16.97
CA GLY A 228 -0.89 11.02 15.89
C GLY A 228 -0.66 10.24 14.58
N VAL A 229 0.21 9.24 14.58
CA VAL A 229 0.60 8.44 13.40
C VAL A 229 0.23 6.97 13.61
N ALA A 230 -0.15 6.28 12.53
CA ALA A 230 -0.41 4.85 12.54
C ALA A 230 0.88 4.04 12.40
N TYR A 231 1.07 3.06 13.28
CA TYR A 231 2.17 2.11 13.22
C TYR A 231 1.62 0.68 13.21
N VAL A 232 2.26 -0.18 12.43
CA VAL A 232 1.93 -1.59 12.40
C VAL A 232 3.20 -2.41 12.44
N VAL A 233 3.27 -3.29 13.44
CA VAL A 233 4.25 -4.39 13.49
C VAL A 233 3.59 -5.63 12.92
N SER A 234 4.24 -6.30 11.96
CA SER A 234 3.71 -7.49 11.31
C SER A 234 4.74 -8.60 11.19
N ILE A 235 4.28 -9.84 11.35
CA ILE A 235 5.09 -11.05 11.20
C ILE A 235 4.31 -12.01 10.31
N GLN A 236 4.95 -12.47 9.23
CA GLN A 236 4.35 -13.47 8.34
C GLN A 236 4.25 -14.80 9.09
N CYS A 237 3.05 -15.37 9.14
CA CYS A 237 2.77 -16.61 9.86
C CYS A 237 1.56 -17.32 9.27
N LEU A 238 1.41 -18.60 9.62
CA LEU A 238 0.17 -19.32 9.36
C LEU A 238 -0.54 -19.64 10.68
N ASP A 239 -1.84 -19.36 10.74
CA ASP A 239 -2.67 -19.76 11.88
C ASP A 239 -2.91 -21.27 11.85
N SER A 240 -1.95 -22.01 12.40
CA SER A 240 -1.89 -23.47 12.35
C SER A 240 -1.02 -24.02 13.48
N ILE A 241 -0.89 -25.33 13.54
CA ILE A 241 0.08 -25.99 14.42
C ILE A 241 1.52 -25.59 14.05
N ALA A 242 2.36 -25.48 15.08
CA ALA A 242 3.79 -25.18 14.97
C ALA A 242 4.53 -26.24 14.14
N LYS A 243 5.43 -25.80 13.24
CA LYS A 243 6.26 -26.66 12.41
C LYS A 243 7.64 -26.03 12.19
N ALA A 244 8.68 -26.87 12.05
CA ALA A 244 10.05 -26.39 11.87
C ALA A 244 10.24 -25.46 10.66
N GLN A 245 9.54 -25.73 9.56
CA GLN A 245 9.66 -24.97 8.31
C GLN A 245 8.55 -23.91 8.12
N ARG A 246 7.60 -23.78 9.04
CA ARG A 246 6.46 -22.86 8.91
C ARG A 246 6.07 -22.29 10.26
N LEU A 247 6.28 -20.98 10.42
CA LEU A 247 5.98 -20.26 11.66
C LEU A 247 4.47 -20.26 11.94
N ALA A 248 4.08 -20.80 13.10
CA ALA A 248 2.71 -20.66 13.59
C ALA A 248 2.50 -19.27 14.17
N CYS A 249 1.34 -18.66 13.94
CA CYS A 249 1.07 -17.31 14.45
C CYS A 249 1.20 -17.23 15.98
N ARG A 250 0.80 -18.27 16.72
CA ARG A 250 0.98 -18.30 18.19
C ARG A 250 2.44 -18.25 18.64
N GLU A 251 3.37 -18.84 17.89
CA GLU A 251 4.81 -18.80 18.20
C GLU A 251 5.41 -17.40 17.96
N SER A 252 4.76 -16.58 17.11
CA SER A 252 5.22 -15.23 16.82
C SER A 252 4.79 -14.18 17.84
N TYR A 253 3.78 -14.45 18.68
CA TYR A 253 3.27 -13.45 19.64
C TYR A 253 4.33 -12.98 20.65
N PRO A 254 5.10 -13.87 21.31
CA PRO A 254 6.15 -13.42 22.24
C PRO A 254 7.25 -12.62 21.54
N VAL A 255 7.55 -12.93 20.28
CA VAL A 255 8.54 -12.20 19.46
C VAL A 255 8.04 -10.79 19.16
N ALA A 256 6.78 -10.64 18.72
CA ALA A 256 6.17 -9.35 18.46
C ALA A 256 6.07 -8.49 19.73
N GLU A 257 5.66 -9.07 20.87
CA GLU A 257 5.57 -8.35 22.13
C GLU A 257 6.94 -7.91 22.65
N ARG A 258 8.00 -8.72 22.48
CA ARG A 258 9.38 -8.29 22.75
C ARG A 258 9.79 -7.12 21.86
N PHE A 259 9.50 -7.20 20.56
CA PHE A 259 9.80 -6.13 19.61
C PHE A 259 9.11 -4.82 19.99
N LEU A 260 7.81 -4.87 20.32
CA LEU A 260 7.03 -3.71 20.75
C LEU A 260 7.57 -3.08 22.04
N LYS A 261 7.95 -3.88 23.04
CA LYS A 261 8.56 -3.38 24.29
C LYS A 261 9.90 -2.69 24.05
N ALA A 262 10.63 -3.10 23.02
CA ALA A 262 11.94 -2.57 22.67
C ALA A 262 11.86 -1.25 21.88
N LEU A 263 10.69 -0.86 21.37
CA LEU A 263 10.56 0.34 20.54
C LEU A 263 10.91 1.61 21.31
N ARG A 264 11.89 2.36 20.77
CA ARG A 264 12.35 3.67 21.24
C ARG A 264 12.31 4.69 20.11
N ILE A 265 12.41 5.98 20.44
CA ILE A 265 12.58 7.03 19.43
C ILE A 265 13.97 6.88 18.81
N ALA A 266 14.02 6.49 17.54
CA ALA A 266 15.27 6.27 16.82
C ALA A 266 15.63 7.42 15.87
N GLY A 267 14.66 8.25 15.47
CA GLY A 267 14.91 9.38 14.58
C GLY A 267 13.67 9.93 13.86
N GLY A 268 13.90 10.45 12.66
CA GLY A 268 12.91 11.16 11.83
C GLY A 268 13.04 12.67 11.98
N ARG A 269 12.24 13.43 11.22
CA ARG A 269 12.20 14.89 11.32
C ARG A 269 10.80 15.46 11.07
N PRO A 270 10.47 16.63 11.63
CA PRO A 270 9.29 17.37 11.24
C PRO A 270 9.30 17.72 9.76
N TYR A 271 8.16 17.50 9.11
CA TYR A 271 7.86 18.02 7.78
C TYR A 271 6.74 19.05 7.87
N ARG A 272 6.59 19.84 6.81
CA ARG A 272 5.39 20.67 6.65
C ARG A 272 4.16 19.76 6.61
N PRO A 273 3.12 20.06 7.41
CA PRO A 273 1.86 19.35 7.31
C PRO A 273 1.34 19.36 5.88
N ARG A 274 0.75 18.24 5.46
CA ARG A 274 0.10 18.11 4.16
C ARG A 274 -1.41 18.12 4.34
N SER A 275 -2.10 18.40 3.24
CA SER A 275 -3.55 18.21 3.13
C SER A 275 -3.84 16.80 2.65
N ASP A 276 -5.05 16.35 2.96
CA ASP A 276 -5.59 15.11 2.42
C ASP A 276 -5.61 15.17 0.88
N ILE A 277 -5.55 14.00 0.26
CA ILE A 277 -5.60 13.85 -1.18
C ILE A 277 -6.96 13.27 -1.52
N ASP A 278 -7.82 14.08 -2.13
CA ASP A 278 -9.14 13.65 -2.57
C ASP A 278 -9.04 12.69 -3.76
N ALA A 279 -10.00 11.76 -3.84
CA ALA A 279 -10.19 10.94 -5.02
C ALA A 279 -10.43 11.81 -6.27
N ALA A 280 -9.65 11.57 -7.32
CA ALA A 280 -9.72 12.27 -8.59
C ALA A 280 -9.97 11.29 -9.73
N VAL A 281 -10.37 11.80 -10.89
CA VAL A 281 -10.48 11.02 -12.12
C VAL A 281 -9.08 10.59 -12.54
N ALA A 282 -8.89 9.30 -12.81
CA ALA A 282 -7.59 8.79 -13.25
C ALA A 282 -7.32 9.20 -14.70
N GLU A 283 -6.11 9.70 -14.98
CA GLU A 283 -5.69 10.06 -16.32
C GLU A 283 -5.60 8.82 -17.23
N ARG A 284 -6.24 8.90 -18.40
CA ARG A 284 -6.28 7.86 -19.42
C ARG A 284 -6.10 8.50 -20.81
N PRO A 285 -5.56 7.78 -21.81
CA PRO A 285 -5.49 8.28 -23.17
C PRO A 285 -6.88 8.64 -23.73
N ASN A 286 -6.94 9.64 -24.61
CA ASN A 286 -8.21 10.04 -25.25
C ASN A 286 -8.57 9.15 -26.45
N ALA A 287 -7.58 8.79 -27.26
CA ALA A 287 -7.78 7.95 -28.45
C ALA A 287 -8.03 6.49 -28.04
N LEU A 288 -8.95 5.81 -28.71
CA LEU A 288 -9.21 4.39 -28.48
C LEU A 288 -8.09 3.53 -29.09
N ALA A 289 -7.66 2.52 -28.34
CA ALA A 289 -6.82 1.46 -28.88
C ALA A 289 -7.67 0.55 -29.80
N PRO A 290 -7.12 0.13 -30.96
CA PRO A 290 -7.88 -0.65 -31.94
C PRO A 290 -8.30 -2.02 -31.42
N ASP A 291 -7.41 -2.73 -30.71
CA ASP A 291 -7.65 -4.14 -30.35
C ASP A 291 -7.81 -4.38 -28.84
N PHE A 292 -7.47 -3.39 -28.00
CA PHE A 292 -7.48 -3.60 -26.55
C PHE A 292 -8.91 -3.53 -25.99
N THR A 293 -9.42 -4.69 -25.59
CA THR A 293 -10.68 -4.81 -24.86
C THR A 293 -10.48 -5.49 -23.52
N TYR A 294 -11.33 -5.18 -22.56
CA TYR A 294 -11.30 -5.75 -21.21
C TYR A 294 -12.71 -5.93 -20.66
N ARG A 295 -12.90 -6.89 -19.76
CA ARG A 295 -14.13 -7.05 -18.98
C ARG A 295 -14.10 -6.16 -17.73
N PRO A 296 -15.26 -5.78 -17.17
CA PRO A 296 -15.33 -4.95 -15.97
C PRO A 296 -14.55 -5.56 -14.79
N SER A 297 -14.02 -4.71 -13.90
CA SER A 297 -13.42 -5.19 -12.64
C SER A 297 -14.44 -6.00 -11.83
N GLY A 298 -14.00 -7.10 -11.24
CA GLY A 298 -14.84 -8.05 -10.52
C GLY A 298 -15.54 -9.09 -11.39
N ASP A 299 -15.55 -8.96 -12.73
CA ASP A 299 -16.05 -9.99 -13.65
C ASP A 299 -15.02 -11.14 -13.79
N ILE A 300 -14.88 -11.95 -12.75
CA ILE A 300 -14.09 -13.20 -12.80
C ILE A 300 -14.85 -14.31 -13.53
N ILE A 301 -14.16 -15.39 -13.91
CA ILE A 301 -14.80 -16.54 -14.56
C ILE A 301 -15.94 -17.08 -13.68
N ALA A 302 -17.10 -17.37 -14.27
CA ALA A 302 -18.25 -17.86 -13.52
C ALA A 302 -17.89 -19.10 -12.69
N ASN A 303 -18.27 -19.09 -11.41
CA ASN A 303 -17.96 -20.14 -10.42
C ASN A 303 -16.47 -20.34 -10.09
N SER A 304 -15.57 -19.45 -10.55
CA SER A 304 -14.13 -19.53 -10.24
C SER A 304 -13.77 -18.96 -8.88
N GLY A 305 -14.58 -18.07 -8.30
CA GLY A 305 -14.30 -17.46 -7.00
C GLY A 305 -14.32 -18.47 -5.85
N PHE A 306 -13.68 -18.11 -4.73
CA PHE A 306 -13.66 -18.97 -3.55
C PHE A 306 -15.09 -19.26 -3.08
N ARG A 307 -15.42 -20.55 -2.87
CA ARG A 307 -16.80 -21.02 -2.60
C ARG A 307 -17.84 -20.49 -3.62
N LYS A 308 -17.42 -20.36 -4.89
CA LYS A 308 -18.24 -19.90 -6.03
C LYS A 308 -18.81 -18.48 -5.86
N GLN A 309 -18.20 -17.66 -5.00
CA GLN A 309 -18.56 -16.25 -4.89
C GLN A 309 -18.12 -15.48 -6.13
N GLN A 310 -18.71 -14.31 -6.33
CA GLN A 310 -18.29 -13.40 -7.40
C GLN A 310 -16.96 -12.72 -7.05
N GLY A 311 -16.34 -12.10 -8.06
CA GLY A 311 -15.19 -11.22 -7.85
C GLY A 311 -15.59 -9.94 -7.10
N ARG A 312 -14.61 -9.08 -6.86
CA ARG A 312 -14.84 -7.77 -6.23
C ARG A 312 -14.66 -6.66 -7.26
N PRO A 313 -15.74 -5.95 -7.63
CA PRO A 313 -15.63 -4.73 -8.41
C PRO A 313 -14.80 -3.68 -7.68
N ASP A 314 -13.83 -3.11 -8.38
CA ASP A 314 -12.98 -2.04 -7.89
C ASP A 314 -12.50 -1.17 -9.07
N LEU A 315 -13.06 0.03 -9.19
CA LEU A 315 -12.70 1.00 -10.25
C LEU A 315 -11.51 1.89 -9.85
N THR A 316 -10.80 1.54 -8.77
CA THR A 316 -9.71 2.34 -8.23
C THR A 316 -8.40 2.12 -8.98
N VAL A 317 -7.77 3.22 -9.41
CA VAL A 317 -6.38 3.26 -9.86
C VAL A 317 -5.52 3.68 -8.67
N TYR A 318 -4.95 2.71 -7.97
CA TYR A 318 -4.24 2.94 -6.70
C TYR A 318 -2.93 3.72 -6.85
N ALA A 319 -2.33 3.65 -8.04
CA ALA A 319 -1.14 4.42 -8.40
C ALA A 319 -1.03 4.56 -9.92
N GLN A 320 -0.45 5.67 -10.37
CA GLN A 320 0.05 5.77 -11.74
C GLN A 320 1.34 4.99 -11.83
N ILE A 321 1.35 3.91 -12.59
CA ILE A 321 2.50 3.01 -12.72
C ILE A 321 2.91 2.77 -14.17
N ARG A 322 4.16 2.39 -14.39
CA ARG A 322 4.60 1.67 -15.58
C ARG A 322 4.03 0.25 -15.56
N PHE A 323 3.59 -0.26 -16.71
CA PHE A 323 3.10 -1.65 -16.80
C PHE A 323 4.23 -2.65 -16.47
N PRO A 324 3.99 -3.73 -15.68
CA PRO A 324 5.06 -4.56 -15.10
C PRO A 324 5.77 -5.51 -16.09
N ILE A 325 5.18 -5.77 -17.26
CA ILE A 325 5.86 -6.46 -18.36
C ILE A 325 6.38 -5.41 -19.34
N GLU A 326 7.65 -5.54 -19.74
CA GLU A 326 8.30 -4.51 -20.55
C GLU A 326 7.59 -4.28 -21.89
N LYS A 327 7.27 -5.36 -22.61
CA LYS A 327 6.81 -5.31 -23.99
C LYS A 327 5.37 -5.81 -24.12
N GLN A 328 4.64 -5.19 -25.04
CA GLN A 328 3.36 -5.68 -25.56
C GLN A 328 3.58 -6.81 -26.59
N PRO A 329 2.59 -7.69 -26.82
CA PRO A 329 1.30 -7.75 -26.11
C PRO A 329 1.39 -8.45 -24.75
N ALA A 330 0.43 -8.17 -23.86
CA ALA A 330 0.25 -8.85 -22.58
C ALA A 330 -1.23 -9.13 -22.32
N TYR A 331 -1.50 -10.15 -21.50
CA TYR A 331 -2.84 -10.69 -21.27
C TYR A 331 -3.13 -10.90 -19.79
N ALA A 332 -4.01 -10.08 -19.20
CA ALA A 332 -4.56 -10.31 -17.87
C ALA A 332 -5.67 -11.37 -17.96
N ARG A 333 -5.42 -12.55 -17.38
CA ARG A 333 -6.33 -13.71 -17.48
C ARG A 333 -6.10 -14.69 -16.35
N SER A 334 -7.13 -15.46 -16.01
CA SER A 334 -7.00 -16.58 -15.08
C SER A 334 -5.93 -17.59 -15.52
N GLN A 335 -5.06 -17.93 -14.59
CA GLN A 335 -4.10 -19.02 -14.75
C GLN A 335 -4.74 -20.40 -14.61
N SER A 336 -5.78 -20.54 -13.76
CA SER A 336 -6.29 -21.85 -13.34
C SER A 336 -7.56 -22.29 -14.05
N TYR A 337 -8.35 -21.36 -14.58
CA TYR A 337 -9.70 -21.65 -15.08
C TYR A 337 -9.84 -21.54 -16.59
N VAL A 338 -8.82 -21.03 -17.29
CA VAL A 338 -8.81 -21.00 -18.76
C VAL A 338 -8.02 -22.19 -19.31
N PRO A 339 -8.62 -23.04 -20.16
CA PRO A 339 -7.90 -24.13 -20.82
C PRO A 339 -6.66 -23.63 -21.58
N HIS A 340 -5.59 -24.43 -21.58
CA HIS A 340 -4.36 -24.13 -22.32
C HIS A 340 -4.58 -24.11 -23.84
N ARG A 341 -5.64 -24.78 -24.32
CA ARG A 341 -6.06 -24.78 -25.72
C ARG A 341 -7.58 -24.57 -25.78
N PRO A 342 -8.07 -23.47 -26.36
CA PRO A 342 -9.49 -23.28 -26.64
C PRO A 342 -10.03 -24.41 -27.51
N ALA A 343 -11.27 -24.83 -27.26
CA ALA A 343 -11.94 -25.89 -28.01
C ALA A 343 -11.99 -25.62 -29.53
N ASN A 344 -11.95 -24.34 -29.93
CA ASN A 344 -12.05 -23.90 -31.32
C ASN A 344 -10.68 -23.61 -31.98
N GLY A 345 -9.57 -24.08 -31.40
CA GLY A 345 -8.24 -23.91 -32.00
C GLY A 345 -7.67 -22.49 -31.97
N GLY A 346 -8.36 -21.52 -31.34
CA GLY A 346 -7.85 -20.16 -31.13
C GLY A 346 -6.66 -20.11 -30.16
N SER A 347 -5.98 -18.96 -30.11
CA SER A 347 -4.95 -18.72 -29.10
C SER A 347 -5.58 -18.44 -27.73
N ALA A 348 -5.00 -18.99 -26.66
CA ALA A 348 -5.37 -18.63 -25.30
C ALA A 348 -4.92 -17.19 -24.92
N PHE A 349 -4.14 -16.55 -25.80
CA PHE A 349 -3.61 -15.19 -25.69
C PHE A 349 -4.41 -14.26 -26.61
N ALA A 350 -5.54 -13.78 -26.11
CA ALA A 350 -6.43 -12.87 -26.83
C ALA A 350 -7.15 -11.94 -25.85
N TYR A 351 -7.62 -10.81 -26.37
CA TYR A 351 -8.59 -9.95 -25.68
C TYR A 351 -10.00 -10.56 -25.76
N PRO A 352 -10.89 -10.27 -24.80
CA PRO A 352 -10.74 -9.30 -23.71
C PRO A 352 -9.85 -9.76 -22.56
N TRP A 353 -9.20 -8.82 -21.89
CA TRP A 353 -8.69 -9.05 -20.53
C TRP A 353 -9.82 -9.40 -19.57
N ARG A 354 -9.49 -10.17 -18.54
CA ARG A 354 -10.44 -10.52 -17.49
C ARG A 354 -9.77 -10.54 -16.13
N ASP A 355 -10.45 -9.93 -15.16
CA ASP A 355 -10.06 -9.93 -13.77
C ASP A 355 -9.98 -11.38 -13.24
N ASN A 356 -9.00 -11.64 -12.37
CA ASN A 356 -8.92 -12.89 -11.63
C ASN A 356 -8.66 -12.69 -10.13
N PHE A 357 -8.76 -11.46 -9.62
CA PHE A 357 -8.76 -11.16 -8.19
C PHE A 357 -9.97 -11.84 -7.51
N CYS A 358 -9.76 -12.44 -6.34
CA CYS A 358 -10.75 -13.28 -5.64
C CYS A 358 -11.10 -14.65 -6.29
N GLU A 359 -10.44 -15.07 -7.37
CA GLU A 359 -10.53 -16.47 -7.83
C GLU A 359 -10.11 -17.45 -6.72
N SER A 360 -10.58 -18.70 -6.78
CA SER A 360 -10.42 -19.65 -5.68
C SER A 360 -8.94 -19.95 -5.41
N ARG A 361 -8.51 -19.52 -4.23
CA ARG A 361 -7.26 -19.86 -3.57
C ARG A 361 -7.50 -19.94 -2.08
N SER A 362 -6.63 -20.65 -1.37
CA SER A 362 -6.64 -20.72 0.09
C SER A 362 -5.84 -19.59 0.75
N PHE A 363 -5.63 -18.47 0.07
CA PHE A 363 -4.91 -17.31 0.59
C PHE A 363 -5.86 -16.28 1.18
N GLY A 364 -5.45 -15.67 2.30
CA GLY A 364 -6.18 -14.57 2.93
C GLY A 364 -6.13 -13.31 2.09
N VAL A 365 -7.29 -12.76 1.75
CA VAL A 365 -7.47 -11.48 1.03
C VAL A 365 -8.73 -10.83 1.59
N GLY A 366 -8.56 -9.87 2.50
CA GLY A 366 -9.68 -9.30 3.24
C GLY A 366 -10.65 -8.52 2.36
N GLN A 367 -10.23 -8.16 1.15
CA GLN A 367 -11.09 -7.50 0.19
C GLN A 367 -12.11 -8.45 -0.46
N CYS A 368 -11.88 -9.76 -0.51
CA CYS A 368 -12.80 -10.72 -1.09
C CYS A 368 -13.98 -11.02 -0.15
N ALA A 369 -15.15 -11.36 -0.70
CA ALA A 369 -16.38 -11.57 0.07
C ALA A 369 -16.26 -12.60 1.22
N THR A 370 -15.40 -13.62 1.04
CA THR A 370 -15.15 -14.66 2.06
C THR A 370 -13.88 -14.45 2.87
N GLY A 371 -13.13 -13.36 2.59
CA GLY A 371 -11.79 -13.13 3.12
C GLY A 371 -10.70 -14.05 2.53
N LEU A 372 -11.06 -14.89 1.55
CA LEU A 372 -10.15 -15.81 0.87
C LEU A 372 -10.27 -15.67 -0.65
N GLY A 373 -9.17 -15.86 -1.36
CA GLY A 373 -9.12 -15.80 -2.81
C GLY A 373 -7.72 -15.48 -3.37
N HIS A 374 -7.68 -15.21 -4.66
CA HIS A 374 -6.50 -14.77 -5.38
C HIS A 374 -6.13 -13.32 -4.97
N GLN A 375 -4.87 -13.10 -4.61
CA GLN A 375 -4.38 -11.85 -3.99
C GLN A 375 -4.03 -10.72 -4.97
N GLY A 376 -4.04 -11.01 -6.26
CA GLY A 376 -3.57 -10.09 -7.30
C GLY A 376 -4.14 -10.45 -8.66
N GLN A 377 -3.37 -10.11 -9.70
CA GLN A 377 -3.70 -10.37 -11.10
C GLN A 377 -2.60 -11.19 -11.76
N ASP A 378 -3.00 -12.30 -12.40
CA ASP A 378 -2.10 -13.03 -13.29
C ASP A 378 -2.04 -12.37 -14.66
N ILE A 379 -0.82 -12.17 -15.16
CA ILE A 379 -0.52 -11.54 -16.44
C ILE A 379 0.39 -12.48 -17.23
N SER A 380 -0.06 -12.88 -18.41
CA SER A 380 0.75 -13.65 -19.34
C SER A 380 1.35 -12.75 -20.40
N PRO A 381 2.65 -12.85 -20.71
CA PRO A 381 3.21 -12.17 -21.87
C PRO A 381 2.62 -12.79 -23.14
N GLY A 382 2.50 -11.99 -24.18
CA GLY A 382 2.02 -12.44 -25.46
C GLY A 382 3.05 -13.15 -26.32
N ALA A 383 2.58 -13.62 -27.48
CA ALA A 383 3.47 -14.14 -28.51
C ALA A 383 4.33 -13.01 -29.09
N CYS A 384 5.54 -13.37 -29.53
CA CYS A 384 6.41 -12.46 -30.27
C CYS A 384 5.74 -12.02 -31.57
N LEU A 385 5.69 -10.71 -31.81
CA LEU A 385 5.07 -10.17 -33.01
C LEU A 385 5.96 -10.44 -34.24
N PRO A 386 5.38 -10.64 -35.44
CA PRO A 386 6.15 -10.76 -36.67
C PRO A 386 7.06 -9.53 -36.88
N GLY A 387 8.36 -9.77 -37.13
CA GLY A 387 9.35 -8.69 -37.33
C GLY A 387 10.02 -8.17 -36.05
N GLN A 388 9.66 -8.68 -34.87
CA GLN A 388 10.33 -8.32 -33.62
C GLN A 388 11.63 -9.13 -33.45
N SER A 389 12.78 -8.53 -33.77
CA SER A 389 14.10 -9.12 -33.45
C SER A 389 14.26 -9.26 -31.93
N ASP A 390 14.94 -10.32 -31.48
CA ASP A 390 15.24 -10.60 -30.07
C ASP A 390 14.03 -10.82 -29.15
N CYS A 391 12.89 -11.26 -29.69
CA CYS A 391 11.78 -11.71 -28.87
C CYS A 391 11.85 -13.21 -28.59
N ASP A 392 12.09 -13.55 -27.33
CA ASP A 392 11.88 -14.90 -26.78
C ASP A 392 10.73 -14.86 -25.77
N VAL A 393 9.62 -15.52 -26.10
CA VAL A 393 8.43 -15.64 -25.22
C VAL A 393 8.76 -16.22 -23.84
N ARG A 394 9.88 -16.94 -23.69
CA ARG A 394 10.36 -17.49 -22.41
C ARG A 394 11.26 -16.51 -21.64
N ARG A 395 11.68 -15.40 -22.24
CA ARG A 395 12.58 -14.40 -21.65
C ARG A 395 11.99 -12.99 -21.64
N GLN A 396 10.70 -12.91 -21.35
CA GLN A 396 9.98 -11.63 -21.28
C GLN A 396 10.35 -10.90 -19.99
N SER A 397 10.86 -9.68 -20.13
CA SER A 397 11.41 -8.90 -19.02
C SER A 397 10.29 -8.36 -18.12
N VAL A 398 10.51 -8.49 -16.81
CA VAL A 398 9.74 -7.83 -15.75
C VAL A 398 10.48 -6.56 -15.36
N VAL A 399 9.74 -5.46 -15.25
CA VAL A 399 10.28 -4.13 -14.95
C VAL A 399 9.67 -3.56 -13.68
N ALA A 400 10.42 -2.69 -13.00
CA ALA A 400 9.92 -1.95 -11.86
C ALA A 400 8.82 -1.00 -12.30
N VAL A 401 7.65 -1.13 -11.68
CA VAL A 401 6.48 -0.32 -12.05
C VAL A 401 6.58 1.14 -11.58
N ARG A 402 7.52 1.44 -10.68
CA ARG A 402 7.81 2.76 -10.08
C ARG A 402 9.26 2.81 -9.59
N ASP A 403 9.76 4.02 -9.34
CA ASP A 403 10.92 4.24 -8.48
C ASP A 403 10.64 3.72 -7.07
N GLY A 404 11.58 2.97 -6.48
CA GLY A 404 11.37 2.46 -5.13
C GLY A 404 12.52 1.62 -4.58
N VAL A 405 12.26 0.98 -3.44
CA VAL A 405 13.17 0.06 -2.76
C VAL A 405 12.60 -1.35 -2.80
N LEU A 406 13.46 -2.33 -3.09
CA LEU A 406 13.10 -3.73 -3.07
C LEU A 406 13.15 -4.30 -1.64
N ILE A 407 12.21 -5.18 -1.34
CA ILE A 407 12.11 -5.96 -0.11
C ILE A 407 12.04 -7.42 -0.52
N ARG A 408 13.13 -8.15 -0.26
CA ARG A 408 13.27 -9.56 -0.59
C ARG A 408 14.48 -10.18 0.12
N SER A 409 14.23 -11.11 1.03
CA SER A 409 15.29 -11.98 1.58
C SER A 409 15.77 -13.00 0.53
N PRO A 410 17.01 -13.50 0.61
CA PRO A 410 17.52 -14.51 -0.33
C PRO A 410 16.59 -15.71 -0.48
N LYS A 411 16.50 -16.25 -1.70
CA LYS A 411 15.64 -17.39 -2.09
C LYS A 411 14.13 -17.16 -1.96
N GLN A 412 13.67 -16.00 -1.50
CA GLN A 412 12.23 -15.68 -1.49
C GLN A 412 11.72 -15.58 -2.93
N GLN A 413 10.50 -16.08 -3.16
CA GLN A 413 9.90 -16.14 -4.50
C GLN A 413 9.20 -14.84 -4.89
N ALA A 414 8.84 -14.03 -3.90
CA ALA A 414 8.19 -12.74 -4.10
C ALA A 414 9.22 -11.62 -4.02
N VAL A 415 9.16 -10.69 -4.98
CA VAL A 415 9.83 -9.39 -4.90
C VAL A 415 8.77 -8.37 -4.52
N THR A 416 8.97 -7.62 -3.44
CA THR A 416 8.12 -6.47 -3.11
C THR A 416 8.86 -5.19 -3.43
N LEU A 417 8.29 -4.33 -4.27
CA LEU A 417 8.74 -2.97 -4.50
C LEU A 417 7.94 -2.03 -3.60
N GLN A 418 8.63 -1.22 -2.81
CA GLN A 418 8.03 -0.21 -1.95
C GLN A 418 8.27 1.19 -2.51
N VAL A 419 7.18 1.96 -2.57
CA VAL A 419 7.17 3.38 -2.93
C VAL A 419 6.85 4.19 -1.67
N ASN A 420 7.73 5.12 -1.31
CA ASN A 420 7.61 5.97 -0.13
C ASN A 420 7.87 7.44 -0.53
N THR A 421 6.82 8.14 -0.96
CA THR A 421 6.91 9.50 -1.49
C THR A 421 6.06 10.48 -0.66
N GLY A 422 5.96 11.73 -1.13
CA GLY A 422 5.09 12.70 -0.47
C GLY A 422 3.59 12.41 -0.58
N ARG A 423 3.19 11.55 -1.52
CA ARG A 423 1.79 11.32 -1.89
C ARG A 423 1.40 9.84 -1.90
N GLU A 424 2.38 8.94 -1.84
CA GLU A 424 2.14 7.51 -1.93
C GLU A 424 2.98 6.76 -0.91
N HIS A 425 2.32 5.81 -0.24
CA HIS A 425 2.97 4.79 0.56
C HIS A 425 2.36 3.43 0.20
N ILE A 426 2.88 2.85 -0.87
CA ILE A 426 2.26 1.74 -1.59
C ILE A 426 3.31 0.69 -1.93
N ARG A 427 2.90 -0.59 -1.96
CA ARG A 427 3.75 -1.73 -2.32
C ARG A 427 3.19 -2.46 -3.53
N PHE A 428 4.10 -2.98 -4.34
CA PHE A 428 3.80 -3.87 -5.47
C PHE A 428 4.53 -5.18 -5.28
N ARG A 429 3.87 -6.32 -5.48
CA ARG A 429 4.52 -7.64 -5.37
C ARG A 429 4.53 -8.33 -6.73
N TYR A 430 5.66 -8.96 -7.04
CA TYR A 430 5.90 -9.73 -8.26
C TYR A 430 6.27 -11.15 -7.86
N MET A 431 5.64 -12.16 -8.45
CA MET A 431 5.94 -13.56 -8.15
C MET A 431 6.23 -14.40 -9.40
N HIS A 432 6.63 -15.65 -9.15
CA HIS A 432 6.90 -16.72 -10.12
C HIS A 432 8.17 -16.60 -10.97
N MET A 433 8.96 -15.54 -10.76
CA MET A 433 10.33 -15.45 -11.27
C MET A 433 11.25 -16.45 -10.55
N ASN A 434 12.37 -16.83 -11.17
CA ASN A 434 13.31 -17.78 -10.57
C ASN A 434 14.10 -17.12 -9.43
N PRO A 435 13.94 -17.55 -8.16
CA PRO A 435 14.60 -16.91 -7.02
C PRO A 435 16.12 -17.02 -7.06
N TRP A 436 16.68 -18.02 -7.72
CA TRP A 436 18.14 -18.18 -7.85
C TRP A 436 18.74 -17.15 -8.81
N GLU A 437 18.05 -16.85 -9.90
CA GLU A 437 18.44 -15.81 -10.85
C GLU A 437 18.29 -14.43 -10.21
N LEU A 438 17.18 -14.19 -9.49
CA LEU A 438 16.98 -12.95 -8.74
C LEU A 438 18.08 -12.71 -7.69
N ASP A 439 18.51 -13.76 -6.98
CA ASP A 439 19.64 -13.67 -6.03
C ASP A 439 20.95 -13.31 -6.75
N ALA A 440 21.23 -13.96 -7.88
CA ALA A 440 22.43 -13.70 -8.69
C ALA A 440 22.47 -12.27 -9.25
N ASP A 441 21.29 -11.73 -9.59
CA ASP A 441 21.13 -10.36 -10.11
C ASP A 441 21.06 -9.30 -8.99
N GLY A 442 21.24 -9.69 -7.72
CA GLY A 442 21.22 -8.78 -6.58
C GLY A 442 19.85 -8.14 -6.33
N VAL A 443 18.75 -8.82 -6.68
CA VAL A 443 17.37 -8.39 -6.41
C VAL A 443 17.03 -8.72 -4.96
N LEU A 444 17.64 -7.97 -4.05
CA LEU A 444 17.58 -8.20 -2.61
C LEU A 444 17.11 -6.95 -1.87
N SER A 445 16.70 -7.15 -0.62
CA SER A 445 16.29 -6.09 0.32
C SER A 445 17.26 -4.90 0.32
N GLY A 446 16.71 -3.70 0.19
CA GLY A 446 17.45 -2.43 0.22
C GLY A 446 17.96 -1.93 -1.13
N ARG A 447 17.93 -2.75 -2.19
CA ARG A 447 18.25 -2.28 -3.56
C ARG A 447 17.22 -1.25 -4.02
N ARG A 448 17.70 -0.09 -4.46
CA ARG A 448 16.89 0.92 -5.15
C ARG A 448 16.79 0.56 -6.64
N VAL A 449 15.61 0.78 -7.22
CA VAL A 449 15.34 0.60 -8.65
C VAL A 449 14.60 1.82 -9.20
N ALA A 450 14.84 2.13 -10.48
CA ALA A 450 14.09 3.16 -11.20
C ALA A 450 12.85 2.58 -11.90
N GLU A 451 11.83 3.39 -12.12
CA GLU A 451 10.68 3.01 -12.96
C GLU A 451 11.17 2.54 -14.34
N GLY A 452 10.68 1.38 -14.78
CA GLY A 452 11.08 0.75 -16.04
C GLY A 452 12.38 -0.06 -15.97
N GLU A 453 13.13 -0.04 -14.87
CA GLU A 453 14.33 -0.86 -14.71
C GLU A 453 13.98 -2.35 -14.76
N ARG A 454 14.69 -3.12 -15.58
CA ARG A 454 14.56 -4.58 -15.65
C ARG A 454 15.24 -5.21 -14.44
N PHE A 455 14.51 -6.07 -13.73
CA PHE A 455 15.07 -6.81 -12.58
C PHE A 455 14.66 -8.29 -12.55
N GLY A 456 13.97 -8.79 -13.57
CA GLY A 456 13.61 -10.19 -13.63
C GLY A 456 12.96 -10.60 -14.94
N VAL A 457 12.56 -11.86 -15.02
CA VAL A 457 11.98 -12.48 -16.20
C VAL A 457 10.73 -13.26 -15.82
N VAL A 458 9.67 -13.14 -16.61
CA VAL A 458 8.42 -13.89 -16.40
C VAL A 458 8.73 -15.39 -16.34
N GLY A 459 8.43 -16.00 -15.19
CA GLY A 459 8.78 -17.38 -14.88
C GLY A 459 7.56 -18.23 -14.57
N ASN A 460 7.83 -19.41 -14.00
CA ASN A 460 6.84 -20.40 -13.62
C ASN A 460 7.24 -21.13 -12.32
N TYR A 461 8.00 -20.44 -11.47
CA TYR A 461 8.45 -20.97 -10.20
C TYR A 461 7.32 -20.91 -9.18
N LEU A 462 7.05 -22.03 -8.51
CA LEU A 462 6.18 -22.08 -7.34
C LEU A 462 6.70 -23.20 -6.45
N ASP A 463 7.43 -22.81 -5.39
CA ASP A 463 8.22 -23.68 -4.50
C ASP A 463 9.38 -24.43 -5.17
N PHE A 464 9.21 -24.88 -6.40
CA PHE A 464 10.21 -25.52 -7.26
C PHE A 464 10.06 -25.04 -8.72
N PRO A 465 11.08 -25.24 -9.58
CA PRO A 465 10.99 -24.91 -11.01
C PRO A 465 9.83 -25.64 -11.71
N ASN A 466 9.07 -24.92 -12.54
CA ASN A 466 7.85 -25.44 -13.19
C ASN A 466 6.71 -25.83 -12.22
N GLY A 467 6.69 -25.31 -11.00
CA GLY A 467 5.59 -25.53 -10.06
C GLY A 467 4.25 -24.89 -10.47
N THR A 468 4.27 -23.97 -11.44
CA THR A 468 3.07 -23.36 -12.03
C THR A 468 3.23 -23.17 -13.55
N THR A 469 2.28 -22.52 -14.21
CA THR A 469 2.40 -22.12 -15.63
C THR A 469 3.23 -20.84 -15.75
N ARG A 470 3.71 -20.52 -16.95
CA ARG A 470 4.48 -19.29 -17.15
C ARG A 470 3.59 -18.05 -17.15
N HIS A 471 3.73 -17.21 -16.14
CA HIS A 471 3.01 -15.93 -15.98
C HIS A 471 3.70 -15.07 -14.92
N LEU A 472 3.38 -13.78 -14.91
CA LEU A 472 3.66 -12.90 -13.80
C LEU A 472 2.41 -12.83 -12.93
N HIS A 473 2.55 -13.10 -11.63
CA HIS A 473 1.53 -12.76 -10.65
C HIS A 473 1.91 -11.42 -10.03
N PHE A 474 1.01 -10.44 -10.15
CA PHE A 474 1.24 -9.06 -9.75
C PHE A 474 0.18 -8.61 -8.74
N ASP A 475 0.63 -8.07 -7.61
CA ASP A 475 -0.23 -7.60 -6.54
C ASP A 475 0.03 -6.13 -6.20
N VAL A 476 -0.97 -5.49 -5.60
CA VAL A 476 -0.87 -4.14 -5.02
C VAL A 476 -1.26 -4.21 -3.54
N GLN A 477 -0.49 -3.54 -2.68
CA GLN A 477 -0.86 -3.29 -1.29
C GLN A 477 -0.83 -1.82 -0.97
N VAL A 478 -1.86 -1.36 -0.25
CA VAL A 478 -1.93 -0.01 0.31
C VAL A 478 -1.83 -0.06 1.83
N PHE A 479 -1.28 0.98 2.44
CA PHE A 479 -1.17 1.08 3.88
C PHE A 479 -2.45 1.68 4.50
N THR A 480 -3.04 0.98 5.46
CA THR A 480 -4.19 1.44 6.25
C THR A 480 -3.81 1.47 7.74
N PRO A 481 -4.69 1.92 8.66
CA PRO A 481 -4.40 1.84 10.10
C PRO A 481 -4.20 0.41 10.61
N ASP A 482 -4.61 -0.61 9.84
CA ASP A 482 -4.43 -2.04 10.12
C ASP A 482 -3.27 -2.68 9.32
N GLY A 483 -2.50 -1.86 8.59
CA GLY A 483 -1.27 -2.23 7.90
C GLY A 483 -1.46 -2.39 6.40
N TRP A 484 -0.55 -3.13 5.77
CA TRP A 484 -0.57 -3.39 4.33
C TRP A 484 -1.74 -4.31 3.96
N LEU A 485 -2.66 -3.85 3.12
CA LEU A 485 -3.81 -4.64 2.66
C LEU A 485 -3.74 -4.88 1.17
N TRP A 486 -3.97 -6.12 0.74
CA TRP A 486 -4.12 -6.46 -0.68
C TRP A 486 -5.35 -5.74 -1.26
N VAL A 487 -5.19 -5.13 -2.42
CA VAL A 487 -6.28 -4.49 -3.18
C VAL A 487 -6.27 -4.99 -4.63
N ASN A 488 -7.39 -4.87 -5.33
CA ASN A 488 -7.51 -5.38 -6.69
C ASN A 488 -6.63 -4.56 -7.65
N PRO A 489 -5.59 -5.15 -8.27
CA PRO A 489 -4.68 -4.41 -9.13
C PRO A 489 -5.22 -4.22 -10.56
N TYR A 490 -6.33 -4.88 -10.93
CA TYR A 490 -6.77 -5.01 -12.31
C TYR A 490 -7.04 -3.67 -13.00
N THR A 491 -7.77 -2.76 -12.36
CA THR A 491 -8.05 -1.41 -12.92
C THR A 491 -6.79 -0.56 -13.03
N THR A 492 -5.87 -0.69 -12.06
CA THR A 492 -4.55 -0.04 -12.13
C THR A 492 -3.73 -0.56 -13.31
N LEU A 493 -3.79 -1.87 -13.59
CA LEU A 493 -3.12 -2.50 -14.72
C LEU A 493 -3.73 -2.10 -16.07
N ILE A 494 -5.06 -1.97 -16.17
CA ILE A 494 -5.73 -1.45 -17.38
C ILE A 494 -5.18 -0.06 -17.69
N ALA A 495 -5.27 0.89 -16.75
CA ALA A 495 -4.80 2.26 -16.97
C ALA A 495 -3.30 2.31 -17.34
N ALA A 496 -2.46 1.47 -16.72
CA ALA A 496 -1.05 1.36 -17.06
C ALA A 496 -0.80 0.79 -18.47
N TYR A 497 -1.60 -0.18 -18.90
CA TYR A 497 -1.49 -0.76 -20.23
C TYR A 497 -2.00 0.19 -21.30
N GLU A 498 -3.06 0.96 -21.05
CA GLU A 498 -3.52 2.02 -21.96
C GLU A 498 -2.42 3.05 -22.24
N ARG A 499 -1.70 3.49 -21.20
CA ARG A 499 -0.55 4.38 -21.35
C ARG A 499 0.59 3.72 -22.15
N LEU A 500 0.83 2.42 -21.95
CA LEU A 500 1.82 1.66 -22.73
C LEU A 500 1.44 1.58 -24.21
N LEU A 501 0.15 1.38 -24.52
CA LEU A 501 -0.38 1.34 -25.89
C LEU A 501 -0.45 2.74 -26.54
N GLY A 502 -0.52 3.80 -25.73
CA GLY A 502 -0.90 5.14 -26.19
C GLY A 502 -2.39 5.28 -26.55
N GLY A 503 -3.25 4.36 -26.08
CA GLY A 503 -4.67 4.32 -26.43
C GLY A 503 -5.55 3.66 -25.36
N ARG A 504 -6.76 4.17 -25.19
CA ARG A 504 -7.78 3.73 -24.23
C ARG A 504 -8.41 2.42 -24.67
N GLY A 505 -8.46 1.45 -23.77
CA GLY A 505 -9.15 0.19 -24.01
C GLY A 505 -10.66 0.36 -23.98
N ARG A 506 -11.37 -0.60 -24.56
CA ARG A 506 -12.84 -0.65 -24.53
C ARG A 506 -13.31 -1.70 -23.53
N GLU A 507 -14.13 -1.27 -22.58
CA GLU A 507 -14.85 -2.20 -21.71
C GLU A 507 -15.91 -2.95 -22.52
N ILE A 508 -15.96 -4.28 -22.38
CA ILE A 508 -16.98 -5.12 -22.99
C ILE A 508 -17.75 -5.89 -21.93
N LEU A 509 -19.07 -5.91 -22.07
CA LEU A 509 -20.00 -6.61 -21.21
C LEU A 509 -19.81 -8.14 -21.32
N PRO A 510 -20.35 -8.90 -20.35
CA PRO A 510 -20.20 -10.34 -20.36
C PRO A 510 -20.73 -11.07 -21.60
N ASP A 511 -21.71 -10.48 -22.29
CA ASP A 511 -22.29 -10.94 -23.56
C ASP A 511 -21.49 -10.51 -24.80
N GLY A 512 -20.38 -9.77 -24.61
CA GLY A 512 -19.47 -9.31 -25.66
C GLY A 512 -19.85 -7.97 -26.29
N GLN A 513 -20.92 -7.30 -25.83
CA GLN A 513 -21.26 -5.98 -26.32
C GLN A 513 -20.39 -4.89 -25.67
N PRO A 514 -19.98 -3.84 -26.41
CA PRO A 514 -19.30 -2.70 -25.80
C PRO A 514 -20.21 -1.98 -24.82
N VAL A 515 -19.67 -1.52 -23.70
CA VAL A 515 -20.38 -0.58 -22.83
C VAL A 515 -20.50 0.75 -23.58
N ALA A 516 -21.69 1.36 -23.59
CA ALA A 516 -21.90 2.65 -24.24
C ALA A 516 -21.05 3.73 -23.56
N ILE A 517 -20.10 4.30 -24.30
CA ILE A 517 -19.26 5.40 -23.81
C ILE A 517 -20.03 6.71 -24.03
N GLU A 518 -20.62 7.28 -22.98
CA GLU A 518 -21.07 8.67 -23.04
C GLU A 518 -19.85 9.59 -22.96
N VAL A 519 -19.29 9.94 -24.11
CA VAL A 519 -18.30 11.00 -24.21
C VAL A 519 -19.03 12.33 -24.08
N HIS A 520 -19.05 12.92 -22.88
CA HIS A 520 -19.43 14.32 -22.73
C HIS A 520 -18.33 15.20 -23.31
N ALA A 521 -18.49 15.60 -24.59
CA ALA A 521 -17.77 16.73 -25.12
C ALA A 521 -18.19 17.97 -24.32
N ASN A 522 -17.26 18.52 -23.53
CA ASN A 522 -17.51 19.76 -22.78
C ASN A 522 -17.58 20.95 -23.77
N PRO A 523 -18.77 21.49 -24.09
CA PRO A 523 -18.90 22.52 -25.13
C PRO A 523 -18.33 23.88 -24.66
N GLU A 524 -18.27 24.11 -23.35
CA GLU A 524 -17.82 25.38 -22.76
C GLU A 524 -16.31 25.59 -22.90
N GLY A 525 -15.53 24.51 -22.94
CA GLY A 525 -14.08 24.58 -23.18
C GLY A 525 -13.71 24.93 -24.62
N ALA A 526 -14.54 24.51 -25.58
CA ALA A 526 -14.34 24.80 -27.00
C ALA A 526 -14.71 26.25 -27.35
N ALA A 527 -15.74 26.81 -26.70
CA ALA A 527 -16.13 28.21 -26.90
C ALA A 527 -15.09 29.20 -26.35
N ARG A 528 -14.51 28.92 -25.17
CA ARG A 528 -13.43 29.76 -24.60
C ARG A 528 -12.14 29.74 -25.42
N ALA A 529 -11.79 28.59 -25.99
CA ALA A 529 -10.60 28.46 -26.86
C ALA A 529 -10.79 29.13 -28.23
N ALA A 530 -12.04 29.35 -28.67
CA ALA A 530 -12.35 30.10 -29.89
C ALA A 530 -12.31 31.62 -29.65
N GLU A 531 -12.84 32.10 -28.52
CA GLU A 531 -12.79 33.54 -28.16
C GLU A 531 -11.34 34.03 -27.90
N GLU A 532 -10.47 33.21 -27.30
CA GLU A 532 -9.06 33.59 -27.09
C GLU A 532 -8.23 33.60 -28.39
N ARG A 533 -8.70 32.96 -29.47
CA ARG A 533 -8.03 32.99 -30.79
C ARG A 533 -8.44 34.16 -31.68
N GLU A 534 -9.62 34.76 -31.46
CA GLU A 534 -10.06 35.94 -32.23
C GLU A 534 -9.61 37.28 -31.64
N GLY A 535 -9.14 37.32 -30.38
CA GLY A 535 -8.72 38.56 -29.70
C GLY A 535 -7.26 38.97 -29.89
N GLY A 536 -6.49 38.27 -30.73
CA GLY A 536 -5.02 38.33 -30.72
C GLY A 536 -4.34 38.71 -32.03
N GLU A 537 -4.89 39.61 -32.85
CA GLU A 537 -4.16 40.14 -34.02
C GLU A 537 -4.64 41.55 -34.42
N GLN A 538 -4.10 42.58 -33.75
CA GLN A 538 -3.90 43.90 -34.35
C GLN A 538 -2.47 44.35 -34.07
N PHE A 539 -1.58 44.02 -35.01
CA PHE A 539 -0.26 44.61 -35.12
C PHE A 539 -0.36 45.93 -35.91
N GLU A 540 0.06 47.00 -35.27
CA GLU A 540 0.33 48.31 -35.84
C GLU A 540 1.74 48.29 -36.50
N ALA A 541 1.85 48.75 -37.75
CA ALA A 541 3.09 49.27 -38.34
C ALA A 541 2.81 49.92 -39.71
N PRO A 542 3.61 50.91 -40.18
CA PRO A 542 4.55 51.78 -39.48
C PRO A 542 4.07 53.22 -39.28
#